data_AF-A0A961S1J2-F1
#
_entry.id   AF-A0A961S1J2-F1
#
_cell.length_a   1.000
_cell.length_b   1.000
_cell.length_c   1.000
_cell.angle_alpha   90.00
_cell.angle_beta   90.00
_cell.angle_gamma   90.00
#
_symmetry.space_group_name_H-M   'P 1'
#
loop_
_entity.id
_entity.type
_entity.pdbx_description
1 polymer ?
#
loop_
_entity_poly.entity_id
_entity_poly.type
_entity_poly.pdbx_seq_one_letter_code
_entity_poly.pdbx_strand_id
1 'polypeptide(L)'
;MFRPAISFVLFVSLATGAAANDSIATVGAGGLELVHADTIHMSEERLFISTGKVAVDYVFYNQSDVAKTYLVAFPMPLIEPSTYYEGDIALADREADNFLNFKTIVDGQPVMPDLELRAFSGPVDITDQLKAAGLPLNPLQQKT
;
A
#
# COMPACT_ATOMS: atom_id res chain seq x y z
N MET A 1 23.27 -28.91 51.61
CA MET A 1 23.03 -27.50 51.25
C MET A 1 23.59 -27.28 49.86
N PHE A 2 22.77 -27.40 48.81
CA PHE A 2 23.19 -27.20 47.41
C PHE A 2 22.38 -26.03 46.84
N ARG A 3 23.05 -24.96 46.41
CA ARG A 3 22.43 -23.81 45.74
C ARG A 3 22.65 -23.99 44.23
N PRO A 4 21.61 -24.08 43.39
CA PRO A 4 21.81 -24.05 41.95
C PRO A 4 22.07 -22.60 41.53
N ALA A 5 23.15 -22.37 40.80
CA ALA A 5 23.42 -21.09 40.16
C ALA A 5 22.51 -20.97 38.92
N ILE A 6 21.63 -19.98 38.92
CA ILE A 6 20.78 -19.66 37.77
C ILE A 6 21.64 -18.86 36.79
N SER A 7 21.97 -19.47 35.64
CA SER A 7 22.66 -18.79 34.54
C SER A 7 21.63 -17.99 33.74
N PHE A 8 21.76 -16.66 33.75
CA PHE A 8 20.87 -15.76 33.02
C PHE A 8 21.40 -15.60 31.58
N VAL A 9 20.81 -16.32 30.63
CA VAL A 9 21.12 -16.17 29.20
C VAL A 9 20.34 -14.95 28.68
N LEU A 10 21.07 -13.86 28.39
CA LEU A 10 20.50 -12.67 27.77
C LEU A 10 20.31 -12.94 26.28
N PHE A 11 19.06 -13.17 25.87
CA PHE A 11 18.67 -13.25 24.45
C PHE A 11 18.68 -11.84 23.85
N VAL A 12 19.74 -11.48 23.14
CA VAL A 12 19.78 -10.25 22.33
C VAL A 12 19.02 -10.55 21.04
N SER A 13 17.78 -10.08 20.94
CA SER A 13 17.03 -10.07 19.69
C SER A 13 17.72 -9.12 18.71
N LEU A 14 18.30 -9.65 17.64
CA LEU A 14 18.74 -8.84 16.50
C LEU A 14 17.50 -8.17 15.91
N ALA A 15 17.34 -6.87 16.16
CA ALA A 15 16.36 -6.05 15.47
C ALA A 15 16.81 -5.94 14.01
N THR A 16 16.24 -6.76 13.13
CA THR A 16 16.33 -6.55 11.70
C THR A 16 15.66 -5.21 11.40
N GLY A 17 16.42 -4.24 10.89
CA GLY A 17 15.85 -2.95 10.51
C GLY A 17 14.69 -3.14 9.53
N ALA A 18 13.53 -2.61 9.86
CA ALA A 18 12.45 -2.48 8.89
C ALA A 18 12.92 -1.48 7.82
N ALA A 19 12.95 -1.89 6.56
CA ALA A 19 13.12 -0.96 5.46
C ALA A 19 11.86 -0.11 5.38
N ALA A 20 11.98 1.20 5.65
CA ALA A 20 10.87 2.14 5.55
C ALA A 20 10.53 2.38 4.07
N ASN A 21 9.24 2.55 3.75
CA ASN A 21 8.81 2.90 2.40
C ASN A 21 8.98 4.41 2.17
N ASP A 22 10.23 4.91 2.21
CA ASP A 22 10.56 6.35 2.08
C ASP A 22 10.62 6.81 0.61
N SER A 23 9.68 6.33 -0.20
CA SER A 23 9.57 6.68 -1.61
C SER A 23 8.30 7.48 -1.86
N ILE A 24 8.40 8.51 -2.70
CA ILE A 24 7.22 9.16 -3.31
C ILE A 24 6.85 8.41 -4.59
N ALA A 25 5.74 8.77 -5.24
CA ALA A 25 5.35 8.17 -6.51
C ALA A 25 5.41 9.17 -7.67
N THR A 26 5.60 8.65 -8.87
CA THR A 26 5.33 9.33 -10.15
C THR A 26 4.46 8.41 -11.01
N VAL A 27 3.79 8.95 -12.02
CA VAL A 27 3.00 8.16 -12.98
C VAL A 27 3.81 8.03 -14.27
N GLY A 28 4.31 6.83 -14.56
CA GLY A 28 4.99 6.46 -15.80
C GLY A 28 4.10 5.64 -16.74
N ALA A 29 4.62 5.24 -17.91
CA ALA A 29 3.86 4.42 -18.88
C ALA A 29 3.41 3.07 -18.31
N GLY A 30 4.12 2.55 -17.29
CA GLY A 30 3.83 1.31 -16.57
C GLY A 30 3.06 1.48 -15.25
N GLY A 31 2.63 2.69 -14.91
CA GLY A 31 1.82 2.97 -13.72
C GLY A 31 2.59 3.76 -12.68
N LEU A 32 2.27 3.53 -11.40
CA LEU A 32 2.95 4.18 -10.29
C LEU A 32 4.39 3.69 -10.19
N GLU A 33 5.34 4.60 -10.34
CA GLU A 33 6.76 4.38 -10.11
C GLU A 33 7.17 5.06 -8.81
N LEU A 34 7.80 4.31 -7.90
CA LEU A 34 8.33 4.87 -6.66
C LEU A 34 9.66 5.59 -6.95
N VAL A 35 9.73 6.88 -6.62
CA VAL A 35 10.92 7.72 -6.81
C VAL A 35 11.34 8.36 -5.49
N HIS A 36 12.62 8.73 -5.39
CA HIS A 36 13.15 9.46 -4.25
C HIS A 36 13.01 10.97 -4.50
N ALA A 37 12.73 11.75 -3.45
CA ALA A 37 12.64 13.20 -3.55
C ALA A 37 13.65 13.88 -2.64
N ASP A 38 14.54 14.68 -3.22
CA ASP A 38 15.68 15.27 -2.50
C ASP A 38 15.29 16.34 -1.47
N THR A 39 14.06 16.86 -1.50
CA THR A 39 13.64 18.00 -0.67
C THR A 39 12.42 17.72 0.22
N ILE A 40 11.88 16.50 0.17
CA ILE A 40 10.84 16.04 1.10
C ILE A 40 11.29 14.71 1.71
N HIS A 41 11.21 14.62 3.03
CA HIS A 41 11.69 13.48 3.79
C HIS A 41 10.53 12.86 4.57
N MET A 42 10.31 11.55 4.50
CA MET A 42 9.39 10.85 5.40
C MET A 42 10.05 10.69 6.77
N SER A 43 9.70 11.56 7.71
CA SER A 43 10.28 11.53 9.05
C SER A 43 9.74 10.40 9.92
N GLU A 44 8.52 9.92 9.65
CA GLU A 44 7.90 8.85 10.43
C GLU A 44 6.92 8.05 9.57
N GLU A 45 6.93 6.74 9.75
CA GLU A 45 5.90 5.81 9.27
C GLU A 45 5.38 5.02 10.48
N ARG A 46 4.06 4.97 10.66
CA ARG A 46 3.40 4.08 11.62
C ARG A 46 2.41 3.17 10.91
N LEU A 47 2.84 1.92 10.70
CA LEU A 47 2.01 0.86 10.14
C LEU A 47 1.30 0.08 11.25
N PHE A 48 -0.03 0.05 11.19
CA PHE A 48 -0.89 -0.78 12.03
C PHE A 48 -1.59 -1.84 11.17
N ILE A 49 -1.42 -3.11 11.54
CA ILE A 49 -2.07 -4.25 10.89
C ILE A 49 -2.83 -5.07 11.94
N SER A 50 -4.08 -5.38 11.62
CA SER A 50 -4.95 -6.27 12.38
C SER A 50 -5.87 -7.03 11.43
N THR A 51 -6.58 -8.03 11.94
CA THR A 51 -7.56 -8.79 11.14
C THR A 51 -8.71 -7.93 10.62
N GLY A 52 -9.02 -6.81 11.27
CA GLY A 52 -10.13 -5.92 10.89
C GLY A 52 -9.71 -4.61 10.23
N LYS A 53 -8.42 -4.26 10.23
CA LYS A 53 -7.94 -2.96 9.76
C LYS A 53 -6.45 -2.96 9.46
N VAL A 54 -6.11 -2.36 8.32
CA VAL A 54 -4.78 -1.86 7.98
C VAL A 54 -4.85 -0.33 7.97
N ALA A 55 -3.89 0.33 8.62
CA ALA A 55 -3.72 1.78 8.58
C ALA A 55 -2.24 2.14 8.57
N VAL A 56 -1.91 3.19 7.84
CA VAL A 56 -0.55 3.73 7.78
C VAL A 56 -0.62 5.24 7.96
N ASP A 57 0.10 5.74 8.95
CA ASP A 57 0.28 7.17 9.15
C ASP A 57 1.70 7.58 8.72
N TYR A 58 1.79 8.59 7.87
CA TYR A 58 3.07 9.16 7.44
C TYR A 58 3.22 10.58 7.94
N VAL A 59 4.43 10.96 8.33
CA VAL A 59 4.81 12.35 8.58
C VAL A 59 5.88 12.73 7.55
N PHE A 60 5.55 13.67 6.68
CA PHE A 60 6.48 14.22 5.69
C PHE A 60 6.96 15.61 6.10
N TYR A 61 8.25 15.87 5.89
CA TYR A 61 8.87 17.17 6.15
C TYR A 61 9.44 17.76 4.86
N ASN A 62 8.93 18.91 4.43
CA ASN A 62 9.52 19.71 3.36
C ASN A 62 10.73 20.49 3.92
N GLN A 63 11.92 20.15 3.44
CA GLN A 63 13.19 20.74 3.86
C GLN A 63 13.55 22.02 3.08
N SER A 64 12.73 22.42 2.11
CA SER A 64 12.95 23.63 1.30
C SER A 64 12.20 24.84 1.86
N ASP A 65 12.61 26.02 1.42
CA ASP A 65 11.98 27.32 1.72
C ASP A 65 10.80 27.64 0.78
N VAL A 66 10.47 26.75 -0.15
CA VAL A 66 9.40 26.91 -1.14
C VAL A 66 8.33 25.83 -1.00
N ALA A 67 7.10 26.19 -1.32
CA ALA A 67 6.01 25.22 -1.39
C ALA A 67 6.28 24.19 -2.50
N LYS A 68 6.00 22.92 -2.23
CA LYS A 68 6.16 21.79 -3.16
C LYS A 68 4.89 20.94 -3.18
N THR A 69 4.64 20.31 -4.32
CA THR A 69 3.57 19.34 -4.49
C THR A 69 4.21 18.01 -4.89
N TYR A 70 3.83 16.95 -4.17
CA TYR A 70 4.32 15.60 -4.38
C TYR A 70 3.15 14.64 -4.53
N LEU A 71 3.31 13.65 -5.39
CA LEU A 71 2.40 12.52 -5.46
C LEU A 71 2.88 11.47 -4.46
N VAL A 72 1.97 11.10 -3.55
CA VAL A 72 2.15 9.98 -2.64
C VAL A 72 1.22 8.87 -3.12
N ALA A 73 1.76 7.68 -3.30
CA ALA A 73 0.94 6.53 -3.67
C ALA A 73 1.14 5.38 -2.69
N PHE A 74 0.05 4.65 -2.46
CA PHE A 74 0.05 3.46 -1.64
C PHE A 74 -0.09 2.24 -2.56
N PRO A 75 0.94 1.41 -2.70
CA PRO A 75 0.86 0.23 -3.55
C PRO A 75 -0.07 -0.79 -2.91
N MET A 76 -1.10 -1.18 -3.66
CA MET A 76 -1.97 -2.27 -3.24
C MET A 76 -1.31 -3.61 -3.62
N PRO A 77 -1.44 -4.65 -2.77
CA PRO A 77 -0.95 -5.98 -3.12
C PRO A 77 -1.65 -6.47 -4.38
N LEU A 78 -0.92 -7.24 -5.19
CA LEU A 78 -1.53 -7.95 -6.32
C LEU A 78 -2.62 -8.88 -5.79
N ILE A 79 -3.84 -8.71 -6.29
CA ILE A 79 -4.97 -9.59 -5.95
C ILE A 79 -5.11 -10.60 -7.09
N GLU A 80 -4.69 -11.83 -6.84
CA GLU A 80 -4.91 -12.91 -7.80
C GLU A 80 -6.33 -13.47 -7.66
N PRO A 81 -6.94 -13.97 -8.76
CA PRO A 81 -8.23 -14.65 -8.69
C PRO A 81 -8.22 -15.84 -7.71
N SER A 82 -7.11 -16.57 -7.63
CA SER A 82 -6.89 -17.67 -6.68
C SER A 82 -7.02 -17.22 -5.21
N THR A 83 -6.43 -16.08 -4.87
CA THR A 83 -6.51 -15.47 -3.53
C THR A 83 -7.95 -15.13 -3.15
N TYR A 84 -8.80 -14.89 -4.15
CA TYR A 84 -10.22 -14.64 -3.94
C TYR A 84 -11.07 -15.92 -3.79
N TYR A 85 -10.84 -16.96 -4.61
CA TYR A 85 -11.61 -18.21 -4.54
C TYR A 85 -11.22 -19.09 -3.35
N GLU A 86 -9.98 -18.98 -2.87
CA GLU A 86 -9.43 -19.84 -1.82
C GLU A 86 -9.10 -19.08 -0.51
N GLY A 87 -9.25 -17.75 -0.48
CA GLY A 87 -8.85 -16.91 0.65
C GLY A 87 -9.98 -16.09 1.30
N ASP A 88 -9.84 -15.83 2.60
CA ASP A 88 -10.68 -14.91 3.38
C ASP A 88 -10.25 -13.45 3.17
N ILE A 89 -10.47 -12.89 1.97
CA ILE A 89 -10.29 -11.44 1.77
C ILE A 89 -11.57 -10.71 2.19
N ALA A 90 -11.46 -9.88 3.23
CA ALA A 90 -12.53 -8.96 3.62
C ALA A 90 -12.66 -7.83 2.58
N LEU A 91 -13.53 -8.03 1.59
CA LEU A 91 -13.87 -7.03 0.58
C LEU A 91 -15.03 -6.18 1.09
N ALA A 92 -14.87 -4.85 1.08
CA ALA A 92 -15.88 -3.92 1.55
C ALA A 92 -17.01 -3.74 0.53
N ASP A 93 -16.66 -3.68 -0.76
CA ASP A 93 -17.62 -3.63 -1.87
C ASP A 93 -17.03 -4.34 -3.08
N ARG A 94 -17.67 -5.39 -3.56
CA ARG A 94 -17.14 -6.23 -4.65
C ARG A 94 -17.32 -5.58 -6.02
N GLU A 95 -18.30 -4.70 -6.15
CA GLU A 95 -18.72 -4.09 -7.40
C GLU A 95 -18.09 -2.70 -7.59
N ALA A 96 -17.37 -2.18 -6.58
CA ALA A 96 -16.67 -0.91 -6.68
C ALA A 96 -15.22 -1.08 -7.13
N ASP A 97 -14.67 -0.07 -7.79
CA ASP A 97 -13.24 0.02 -8.06
C ASP A 97 -12.43 0.20 -6.76
N ASN A 98 -13.00 0.92 -5.78
CA ASN A 98 -12.47 1.02 -4.42
C ASN A 98 -12.95 -0.14 -3.53
N PHE A 99 -12.71 -1.38 -3.95
CA PHE A 99 -13.30 -2.57 -3.32
C PHE A 99 -12.84 -2.82 -1.87
N LEU A 100 -11.75 -2.20 -1.45
CA LEU A 100 -11.23 -2.26 -0.07
C LEU A 100 -11.65 -1.04 0.78
N ASN A 101 -12.44 -0.11 0.24
CA ASN A 101 -12.85 1.12 0.92
C ASN A 101 -11.64 1.90 1.44
N PHE A 102 -10.61 2.03 0.61
CA PHE A 102 -9.42 2.80 0.88
C PHE A 102 -9.78 4.28 1.06
N LYS A 103 -9.21 4.91 2.09
CA LYS A 103 -9.48 6.29 2.48
C LYS A 103 -8.18 6.99 2.81
N THR A 104 -8.09 8.25 2.42
CA THR A 104 -6.94 9.10 2.68
C THR A 104 -7.35 10.35 3.43
N ILE A 105 -6.50 10.74 4.39
CA ILE A 105 -6.66 11.97 5.18
C ILE A 105 -5.30 12.67 5.14
N VAL A 106 -5.29 13.94 4.77
CA VAL A 106 -4.08 14.79 4.76
C VAL A 106 -4.35 15.99 5.66
N ASP A 107 -3.50 16.20 6.67
CA ASP A 107 -3.65 17.27 7.65
C ASP A 107 -5.07 17.37 8.27
N GLY A 108 -5.65 16.20 8.55
CA GLY A 108 -6.99 16.08 9.13
C GLY A 108 -8.15 16.27 8.14
N GLN A 109 -7.87 16.55 6.87
CA GLN A 109 -8.89 16.70 5.82
C GLN A 109 -9.00 15.43 4.98
N PRO A 110 -10.21 14.89 4.75
CA PRO A 110 -10.40 13.82 3.79
C PRO A 110 -9.96 14.26 2.40
N VAL A 111 -9.13 13.46 1.75
CA VAL A 111 -8.74 13.62 0.35
C VAL A 111 -9.25 12.40 -0.39
N MET A 112 -9.84 12.59 -1.57
CA MET A 112 -10.25 11.48 -2.41
C MET A 112 -9.03 10.96 -3.18
N PRO A 113 -8.66 9.67 -3.03
CA PRO A 113 -7.53 9.11 -3.74
C PRO A 113 -7.90 8.83 -5.20
N ASP A 114 -6.95 9.04 -6.10
CA ASP A 114 -7.03 8.51 -7.46
C ASP A 114 -6.67 7.02 -7.45
N LEU A 115 -7.47 6.20 -8.11
CA LEU A 115 -7.24 4.76 -8.24
C LEU A 115 -6.59 4.44 -9.57
N GLU A 116 -5.37 3.91 -9.53
CA GLU A 116 -4.70 3.35 -10.71
C GLU A 116 -4.89 1.83 -10.72
N LEU A 117 -5.99 1.38 -11.33
CA LEU A 117 -6.29 -0.05 -11.50
C LEU A 117 -5.68 -0.57 -12.80
N ARG A 118 -5.05 -1.74 -12.71
CA ARG A 118 -4.44 -2.45 -13.84
C ARG A 118 -4.86 -3.90 -13.86
N ALA A 119 -5.03 -4.43 -15.07
CA ALA A 119 -5.39 -5.81 -15.29
C ALA A 119 -4.28 -6.53 -16.06
N PHE A 120 -3.89 -7.70 -15.56
CA PHE A 120 -2.82 -8.51 -16.14
C PHE A 120 -3.32 -9.92 -16.47
N SER A 121 -2.86 -10.47 -17.59
CA SER A 121 -2.98 -11.88 -17.93
C SER A 121 -1.58 -12.51 -17.89
N GLY A 122 -1.26 -13.16 -16.77
CA GLY A 122 0.12 -13.53 -16.47
C GLY A 122 1.02 -12.27 -16.42
N PRO A 123 2.13 -12.20 -17.16
CA PRO A 123 3.01 -11.03 -17.17
C PRO A 123 2.54 -9.89 -18.10
N VAL A 124 1.44 -10.06 -18.83
CA VAL A 124 1.02 -9.11 -19.88
C VAL A 124 -0.03 -8.16 -19.33
N ASP A 125 0.22 -6.85 -19.42
CA ASP A 125 -0.77 -5.80 -19.14
C ASP A 125 -1.83 -5.79 -20.25
N ILE A 126 -3.08 -6.02 -19.87
CA ILE A 126 -4.25 -6.07 -20.77
C ILE A 126 -5.26 -4.95 -20.47
N THR A 127 -4.87 -3.97 -19.67
CA THR A 127 -5.75 -2.90 -19.15
C THR A 127 -6.48 -2.17 -20.28
N ASP A 128 -5.76 -1.71 -21.30
CA ASP A 128 -6.36 -0.95 -22.41
C ASP A 128 -7.27 -1.83 -23.28
N GLN A 129 -6.96 -3.13 -23.40
CA GLN A 129 -7.78 -4.07 -24.17
C GLN A 129 -9.14 -4.28 -23.49
N LEU A 130 -9.16 -4.42 -22.16
CA LEU A 130 -10.40 -4.51 -21.39
C LEU A 130 -11.20 -3.21 -21.46
N LYS A 131 -10.55 -2.05 -21.26
CA LYS A 131 -11.21 -0.73 -21.39
C LYS A 131 -11.81 -0.55 -22.79
N ALA A 132 -11.08 -0.88 -23.85
CA ALA A 132 -11.55 -0.76 -25.22
C ALA A 132 -12.72 -1.72 -25.53
N ALA A 133 -12.77 -2.87 -24.86
CA ALA A 133 -13.88 -3.82 -24.95
C ALA A 133 -15.08 -3.45 -24.06
N GLY A 134 -15.00 -2.39 -23.26
CA GLY A 134 -16.03 -2.02 -22.29
C GLY A 134 -16.15 -3.00 -21.13
N LEU A 135 -15.10 -3.76 -20.85
CA LEU A 135 -15.06 -4.74 -19.76
C LEU A 135 -14.49 -4.11 -18.49
N PRO A 136 -14.99 -4.50 -17.31
CA PRO A 136 -14.46 -4.00 -16.04
C PRO A 136 -13.02 -4.47 -15.81
N LEU A 137 -12.20 -3.61 -15.21
CA LEU A 137 -10.85 -3.99 -14.76
C LEU A 137 -10.88 -4.79 -13.47
N ASN A 138 -11.88 -4.52 -12.60
CA ASN A 138 -12.14 -5.32 -11.43
C ASN A 138 -12.83 -6.62 -11.88
N PRO A 139 -12.16 -7.79 -11.80
CA PRO A 139 -12.76 -9.05 -12.24
C PRO A 139 -13.94 -9.51 -11.37
N LEU A 140 -14.19 -8.83 -10.25
CA LEU A 140 -15.29 -9.12 -9.34
C LEU A 140 -16.59 -8.40 -9.72
N GLN A 141 -16.50 -7.35 -10.55
CA GLN A 141 -17.67 -6.64 -11.05
C GLN A 141 -18.47 -7.55 -11.98
N GLN A 142 -19.72 -7.84 -11.62
CA GLN A 142 -20.62 -8.69 -12.41
C GLN A 142 -21.48 -7.89 -13.39
N LYS A 143 -21.45 -6.56 -13.30
CA LYS A 143 -22.33 -5.68 -14.05
C LYS A 143 -21.62 -5.12 -15.29
N THR A 144 -22.16 -5.43 -16.46
CA THR A 144 -21.82 -4.79 -17.75
C THR A 144 -22.83 -3.70 -18.08
#